data_AF-A0A3P6EMJ5-F1
#
_entry.id   AF-A0A3P6EMJ5-F1
#
_cell.length_a   1.000
_cell.length_b   1.000
_cell.length_c   1.000
_cell.angle_alpha   90.00
_cell.angle_beta   90.00
_cell.angle_gamma   90.00
#
_symmetry.space_group_name_H-M   'P 1'
#
loop_
_entity.id
_entity.type
_entity.pdbx_description
1 polymer ?
#
loop_
_entity_poly.entity_id
_entity_poly.type
_entity_poly.pdbx_seq_one_letter_code
_entity_poly.pdbx_strand_id
1 'polypeptide(L)' 'MSLVKELPLLVLGDFNQIRSASEHFSIASYNLPVSGMGKLQECLVDCGLDDLETRGVFFSWSNGRPEDPILRKLDRAL' A
#
# COMPACT_ATOMS: atom_id res chain seq x y z
N MET A 1 -15.66 -19.46 -21.97
CA MET A 1 -14.65 -19.61 -20.91
C MET A 1 -15.09 -18.76 -19.73
N SER A 2 -15.74 -19.38 -18.75
CA SER A 2 -16.05 -18.77 -17.46
C SER A 2 -15.48 -19.72 -16.44
N LEU A 3 -14.42 -19.33 -15.72
CA LEU A 3 -13.85 -20.21 -14.69
C LEU A 3 -13.41 -19.52 -13.40
N VAL A 4 -13.51 -18.19 -13.27
CA VAL A 4 -13.26 -17.51 -11.97
C VAL A 4 -14.14 -16.26 -11.81
N LYS A 5 -15.46 -16.41 -11.96
CA LYS A 5 -16.43 -15.48 -11.37
C LYS A 5 -17.21 -16.36 -10.41
N GLU A 6 -16.85 -16.49 -9.14
CA GLU A 6 -17.61 -15.86 -8.04
C GLU A 6 -17.09 -16.37 -6.67
N LEU A 7 -15.78 -16.52 -6.49
CA LEU A 7 -15.22 -16.75 -5.15
C LEU A 7 -14.65 -15.43 -4.62
N PRO A 8 -14.93 -15.05 -3.36
CA PRO A 8 -14.31 -13.89 -2.76
C PRO A 8 -12.79 -14.08 -2.81
N LEU A 9 -12.09 -13.14 -3.44
CA LEU A 9 -10.64 -13.10 -3.52
C LEU A 9 -10.14 -12.16 -2.43
N LEU A 10 -9.08 -12.58 -1.74
CA LEU A 10 -8.29 -11.70 -0.89
C LEU A 10 -6.86 -11.69 -1.41
N VAL A 11 -6.34 -10.53 -1.78
CA VAL A 11 -4.95 -10.31 -2.14
C VAL A 11 -4.22 -9.70 -0.95
N LEU A 12 -3.38 -10.51 -0.29
CA LEU A 12 -2.66 -10.12 0.91
C LEU A 12 -1.15 -10.18 0.67
N GLY A 13 -0.43 -9.15 1.10
CA GLY A 13 1.04 -9.18 1.15
C GLY A 13 1.68 -7.81 1.15
N ASP A 14 2.99 -7.80 0.95
CA ASP A 14 3.82 -6.61 0.79
C ASP A 14 3.79 -6.14 -0.68
N PHE A 15 3.18 -4.98 -0.92
CA PHE A 15 3.09 -4.36 -2.24
C PHE A 15 4.32 -3.49 -2.56
N ASN A 16 5.15 -3.23 -1.56
CA ASN A 16 6.34 -2.38 -1.62
C ASN A 16 6.08 -0.97 -2.22
N GLN A 17 4.84 -0.50 -2.13
CA GLN A 17 4.37 0.75 -2.70
C GLN A 17 3.25 1.38 -1.86
N ILE A 18 3.39 2.67 -1.57
CA ILE A 18 2.33 3.47 -0.94
C ILE A 18 1.29 3.87 -1.99
N ARG A 19 0.02 3.96 -1.59
CA ARG A 19 -1.13 4.44 -2.39
C ARG A 19 -1.32 5.95 -2.23
N SER A 20 -1.09 6.50 -1.04
CA SER A 20 -1.27 7.93 -0.74
C SER A 20 -0.07 8.52 0.00
N ALA A 21 0.03 9.85 0.04
CA ALA A 21 1.06 10.56 0.81
C ALA A 21 0.95 10.30 2.32
N SER A 22 -0.27 10.07 2.84
CA SER A 22 -0.49 9.78 4.26
C SER A 22 0.07 8.43 4.71
N GLU A 23 0.33 7.52 3.77
CA GLU A 23 0.95 6.21 4.00
C GLU A 23 2.48 6.27 4.10
N HIS A 24 3.04 7.47 4.18
CA HIS A 24 4.46 7.72 4.38
C HIS A 24 4.68 8.73 5.50
N PHE A 25 5.67 8.45 6.34
CA PHE A 25 6.15 9.39 7.35
C PHE A 25 7.68 9.46 7.29
N SER A 26 8.20 10.68 7.38
CA SER A 26 9.62 11.00 7.54
C SER A 26 9.77 12.34 8.25
N ILE A 27 10.88 12.54 8.96
CA ILE A 27 11.21 13.85 9.56
C ILE A 27 11.74 14.79 8.47
N ALA A 28 12.64 14.29 7.63
CA ALA A 28 13.16 15.03 6.49
C ALA A 28 12.16 15.07 5.34
N SER A 29 12.28 16.09 4.48
CA SER A 29 11.54 16.14 3.22
C SER A 29 11.88 14.91 2.37
N TYR A 30 10.86 14.22 1.90
CA TYR A 30 11.00 13.01 1.11
C TYR A 30 10.28 13.17 -0.23
N ASN A 31 10.96 12.81 -1.32
CA ASN A 31 10.38 12.80 -2.66
C ASN A 31 9.42 11.61 -2.79
N LEU A 32 8.11 11.87 -2.67
CA LEU A 32 7.09 10.84 -2.78
C LEU A 32 7.13 10.14 -4.15
N PRO A 33 6.92 8.82 -4.21
CA PRO A 33 6.94 8.04 -5.44
C PRO A 33 5.62 8.21 -6.24
N VAL A 34 5.31 9.44 -6.67
CA VAL A 34 4.01 9.80 -7.27
C VAL A 34 3.65 8.91 -8.47
N SER A 35 4.62 8.59 -9.34
CA SER A 35 4.40 7.69 -10.47
C SER A 35 4.04 6.27 -10.02
N GLY A 36 4.70 5.75 -8.98
CA GLY A 36 4.39 4.43 -8.41
C GLY A 36 3.01 4.40 -7.75
N MET A 37 2.63 5.48 -7.06
CA MET A 37 1.31 5.65 -6.46
C MET A 37 0.21 5.64 -7.52
N GLY A 38 0.42 6.34 -8.63
CA GLY A 38 -0.51 6.35 -9.78
C GLY A 38 -0.69 4.95 -10.37
N LYS A 39 0.42 4.28 -10.70
CA LYS A 39 0.40 2.91 -11.26
C LYS A 39 -0.27 1.88 -10.36
N LEU A 40 -0.03 1.96 -9.04
CA LEU A 40 -0.71 1.08 -8.10
C LEU A 40 -2.22 1.33 -8.10
N GLN A 41 -2.65 2.58 -8.02
CA GLN A 41 -4.08 2.91 -8.04
C GLN A 41 -4.77 2.48 -9.34
N GLU A 42 -4.14 2.70 -10.50
CA GLU A 42 -4.64 2.22 -11.80
C GLU A 42 -4.80 0.70 -11.80
N CYS A 43 -3.78 -0.04 -11.36
CA CYS A 43 -3.82 -1.50 -11.27
C CYS A 43 -4.97 -2.01 -10.38
N LEU A 44 -5.19 -1.38 -9.22
CA LEU A 44 -6.27 -1.76 -8.30
C LEU A 44 -7.65 -1.50 -8.91
N VAL A 45 -7.82 -0.36 -9.61
CA VAL A 45 -9.06 -0.04 -10.34
C VAL A 45 -9.31 -1.04 -11.45
N ASP A 46 -8.30 -1.34 -12.27
CA ASP A 46 -8.40 -2.29 -13.40
C ASP A 46 -8.74 -3.71 -12.92
N CYS A 47 -8.28 -4.09 -11.73
CA CYS A 47 -8.54 -5.40 -11.11
C CYS A 47 -9.84 -5.43 -10.27
N GLY A 48 -10.49 -4.29 -10.04
CA GLY A 48 -11.65 -4.19 -9.15
C GLY A 48 -11.35 -4.56 -7.70
N LEU A 49 -10.14 -4.27 -7.22
CA LEU A 49 -9.67 -4.51 -5.86
C LEU A 49 -9.73 -3.23 -5.02
N ASP A 50 -10.07 -3.34 -3.73
CA ASP A 50 -10.10 -2.19 -2.82
C ASP A 50 -9.48 -2.52 -1.47
N ASP A 51 -8.94 -1.52 -0.74
CA ASP A 51 -8.31 -1.78 0.56
C ASP A 51 -9.36 -2.13 1.61
N LEU A 52 -9.15 -3.24 2.32
CA LEU A 52 -9.79 -3.43 3.61
C LEU A 52 -9.22 -2.45 4.63
N GLU A 53 -10.11 -1.79 5.38
CA GLU A 53 -9.71 -0.81 6.38
C GLU A 53 -8.79 -1.47 7.44
N THR A 54 -7.57 -0.92 7.56
CA THR A 54 -6.62 -1.35 8.59
C THR A 54 -6.98 -0.71 9.93
N ARG A 55 -7.09 -1.51 10.99
CA ARG A 55 -7.29 -1.03 12.36
C ARG A 55 -6.03 -1.26 13.21
N GLY A 56 -5.69 -0.29 14.06
CA GLY A 56 -4.53 -0.36 14.93
C GLY A 56 -3.30 0.28 14.31
N VAL A 57 -2.21 -0.49 14.16
CA VAL A 57 -0.94 0.03 13.65
C VAL A 57 -1.06 0.29 12.15
N PHE A 58 -0.97 1.57 11.76
CA PHE A 58 -1.18 2.00 10.37
C PHE A 58 0.04 1.72 9.46
N PHE A 59 1.25 1.92 9.97
CA PHE A 59 2.48 1.65 9.22
C PHE A 59 2.92 0.19 9.42
N SER A 60 3.29 -0.49 8.34
CA SER A 60 3.70 -1.89 8.37
C SER A 60 5.21 -2.09 8.21
N TRP A 61 5.90 -1.07 7.71
CA TRP A 61 7.34 -1.09 7.46
C TRP A 61 8.06 0.12 8.07
N SER A 62 9.28 -0.09 8.56
CA SER A 62 10.19 0.94 9.06
C SER A 62 11.59 0.71 8.50
N ASN A 63 12.32 1.80 8.25
CA ASN A 63 13.75 1.72 7.91
C ASN A 63 14.64 1.33 9.11
N GLY A 64 14.08 1.29 10.33
CA GLY A 64 14.78 0.88 11.55
C GLY A 64 15.83 1.88 12.04
N ARG A 65 15.84 3.12 11.55
CA ARG A 65 16.81 4.17 11.93
C ARG A 65 16.19 5.14 12.93
N PRO A 66 16.62 5.16 14.20
CA PRO A 66 16.07 6.07 15.20
C PRO A 66 16.29 7.56 14.90
N GLU A 67 17.42 7.91 14.29
CA GLU A 67 17.84 9.29 13.99
C GLU A 67 17.18 9.90 12.76
N ASP A 68 16.74 9.06 11.81
CA ASP A 68 16.05 9.45 10.59
C ASP A 68 14.94 8.42 10.29
N PRO A 69 13.87 8.40 11.10
CA PRO A 69 12.84 7.37 11.00
C PRO A 69 12.02 7.58 9.73
N ILE A 70 11.88 6.51 8.95
CA ILE A 70 10.95 6.43 7.82
C ILE A 70 9.98 5.30 8.09
N LEU A 71 8.68 5.61 8.03
CA LEU A 71 7.60 4.64 8.17
C LEU A 71 6.76 4.60 6.89
N ARG A 72 6.25 3.41 6.54
CA ARG A 72 5.38 3.21 5.38
C ARG A 72 4.30 2.16 5.64
N LYS A 73 3.13 2.34 5.02
CA LYS A 73 2.13 1.28 4.85
C LYS A 73 2.39 0.58 3.51
N LEU A 74 2.99 -0.61 3.58
CA LEU A 74 3.35 -1.41 2.40
C LEU A 74 2.55 -2.71 2.30
N ASP A 75 2.16 -3.26 3.46
CA ASP A 75 1.36 -4.47 3.54
C ASP A 75 -0.14 -4.14 3.43
N ARG A 76 -0.87 -4.89 2.61
CA ARG A 76 -2.29 -4.67 2.34
C ARG A 76 -3.07 -5.97 2.25
N ALA A 77 -4.35 -5.88 2.56
CA ALA A 77 -5.37 -6.90 2.31
C ALA A 77 -6.44 -6.28 1.41
N LEU A 78 -6.54 -6.75 0.15
CA LEU A 78 -7.40 -6.20 -0.89
C LEU A 78 -8.43 -7.21 -1.40
#